data_AF-A0A7S1SKK3-F1
#
_entry.id   AF-A0A7S1SKK3-F1
#
_cell.length_a   1.000
_cell.length_b   1.000
_cell.length_c   1.000
_cell.angle_alpha   90.00
_cell.angle_beta   90.00
_cell.angle_gamma   90.00
#
_symmetry.space_group_name_H-M   'P 1'
#
loop_
_entity.id
_entity.type
_entity.pdbx_description
1 polymer ?
#
loop_
_entity_poly.entity_id
_entity_poly.type
_entity_poly.pdbx_seq_one_letter_code
_entity_poly.pdbx_strand_id
1 'polypeptide(L)'
;AAVRYAVRLGPGNASLVLEFSTWILHTDPENGLEMFLEMNPPLPPAKVLSHLRAAVPSMCAPYLEAALERGVASPVDYHSELVLIYLQDALEEEDAESGDRRGRGG
;
A
#
# COMPACT_ATOMS: atom_id res chain seq x y z
N ALA A 1 -10.17 -8.44 -17.90
CA ALA A 1 -11.65 -8.30 -17.92
C ALA A 1 -12.24 -7.95 -16.54
N ALA A 2 -11.78 -8.56 -15.44
CA ALA A 2 -12.28 -8.28 -14.08
C ALA A 2 -11.98 -6.86 -13.56
N VAL A 3 -10.77 -6.35 -13.80
CA VAL A 3 -10.33 -5.00 -13.37
C VAL A 3 -11.28 -3.90 -13.88
N ARG A 4 -11.68 -3.95 -15.15
CA ARG A 4 -12.60 -2.96 -15.76
C ARG A 4 -14.03 -3.00 -15.21
N TYR A 5 -14.46 -4.13 -14.66
CA TYR A 5 -15.78 -4.24 -14.03
C TYR A 5 -15.77 -3.61 -12.63
N ALA A 6 -14.68 -3.82 -11.89
CA ALA A 6 -14.48 -3.26 -10.56
C ALA A 6 -14.37 -1.72 -10.58
N VAL A 7 -13.67 -1.16 -11.57
CA VAL A 7 -13.57 0.29 -11.80
C VAL A 7 -14.94 0.94 -12.09
N ARG A 8 -15.86 0.23 -12.77
CA ARG A 8 -17.14 0.80 -13.22
C ARG A 8 -18.22 0.88 -12.13
N LEU A 9 -18.02 0.22 -10.99
CA LEU A 9 -19.00 0.17 -9.90
C LEU A 9 -18.94 1.37 -8.95
N GLY A 10 -17.87 2.17 -9.01
CA GLY A 10 -17.66 3.30 -8.11
C GLY A 10 -17.43 2.89 -6.63
N PRO A 11 -17.40 3.85 -5.70
CA PRO A 11 -17.08 3.61 -4.29
C PRO A 11 -18.08 2.70 -3.54
N GLY A 12 -19.23 2.40 -4.14
CA GLY A 12 -20.21 1.46 -3.59
C GLY A 12 -19.73 0.00 -3.55
N ASN A 13 -18.70 -0.35 -4.33
CA ASN A 13 -18.09 -1.70 -4.32
C ASN A 13 -16.58 -1.66 -4.07
N ALA A 14 -16.09 -0.64 -3.35
CA ALA A 14 -14.69 -0.55 -2.94
C ALA A 14 -14.21 -1.83 -2.23
N SER A 15 -15.07 -2.47 -1.42
CA SER A 15 -14.75 -3.74 -0.76
C SER A 15 -14.42 -4.85 -1.73
N LEU A 16 -15.11 -4.95 -2.87
CA LEU A 16 -14.88 -5.99 -3.87
C LEU A 16 -13.58 -5.73 -4.65
N VAL A 17 -13.28 -4.46 -4.94
CA VAL A 17 -12.00 -4.04 -5.53
C VAL A 17 -10.84 -4.47 -4.62
N LEU A 18 -10.96 -4.21 -3.32
CA LEU A 18 -9.95 -4.55 -2.31
C LEU A 18 -9.83 -6.08 -2.10
N GLU A 19 -10.94 -6.80 -2.16
CA GLU A 19 -10.93 -8.25 -2.07
C GLU A 19 -10.15 -8.88 -3.24
N PHE A 20 -10.43 -8.45 -4.48
CA PHE A 20 -9.71 -8.95 -5.65
C PHE A 20 -8.26 -8.48 -5.72
N SER A 21 -7.96 -7.26 -5.26
CA SER A 21 -6.58 -6.75 -5.25
C SER A 21 -5.68 -7.56 -4.32
N THR A 22 -6.22 -8.19 -3.27
CA THR A 22 -5.41 -9.00 -2.33
C THR A 22 -4.61 -10.08 -3.06
N TRP A 23 -5.26 -10.83 -3.96
CA TRP A 23 -4.58 -11.90 -4.71
C TRP A 23 -3.53 -11.36 -5.68
N ILE A 24 -3.82 -10.23 -6.33
CA ILE A 24 -2.89 -9.56 -7.24
C ILE A 24 -1.69 -9.03 -6.46
N LEU A 25 -1.91 -8.36 -5.34
CA LEU A 25 -0.84 -7.81 -4.49
C LEU A 25 0.12 -8.90 -3.97
N HIS A 26 -0.35 -10.12 -3.73
CA HIS A 26 0.51 -11.23 -3.34
C HIS A 26 1.29 -11.86 -4.50
N THR A 27 0.77 -11.78 -5.72
CA THR A 27 1.37 -12.42 -6.91
C THR A 27 2.26 -11.46 -7.67
N ASP A 28 1.83 -10.20 -7.77
CA ASP A 28 2.44 -9.10 -8.51
C ASP A 28 2.08 -7.76 -7.82
N PRO A 29 2.87 -7.37 -6.80
CA PRO A 29 2.62 -6.18 -6.01
C PRO A 29 2.60 -4.87 -6.82
N GLU A 30 3.48 -4.74 -7.81
CA GLU A 30 3.61 -3.53 -8.64
C GLU A 30 2.35 -3.31 -9.49
N ASN A 31 1.88 -4.35 -10.18
CA ASN A 31 0.63 -4.27 -10.94
C ASN A 31 -0.58 -4.05 -10.03
N GLY A 32 -0.55 -4.59 -8.80
CA GLY A 32 -1.57 -4.32 -7.79
C GLY A 32 -1.64 -2.85 -7.39
N LEU A 33 -0.51 -2.17 -7.26
CA LEU A 33 -0.47 -0.73 -6.98
C LEU A 33 -0.94 0.11 -8.15
N GLU A 34 -0.49 -0.20 -9.37
CA GLU A 34 -0.88 0.55 -10.56
C GLU A 34 -2.40 0.52 -10.74
N MET A 35 -3.03 -0.62 -10.44
CA MET A 35 -4.49 -0.74 -10.45
C MET A 35 -5.18 0.30 -9.56
N PHE A 36 -4.66 0.61 -8.37
CA PHE A 36 -5.24 1.62 -7.48
C PHE A 36 -5.02 3.04 -7.99
N LEU A 37 -3.86 3.31 -8.58
CA LEU A 37 -3.47 4.63 -9.07
C LEU A 37 -4.22 5.00 -10.37
N GLU A 38 -4.58 4.00 -11.18
CA GLU A 38 -5.33 4.20 -12.44
C GLU A 38 -6.86 4.30 -12.25
N MET A 39 -7.38 4.09 -11.03
CA MET A 39 -8.83 4.15 -10.79
C MET A 39 -9.40 5.55 -11.03
N ASN A 40 -10.53 5.62 -11.73
CA ASN A 40 -11.28 6.86 -11.92
C ASN A 40 -12.80 6.64 -11.69
N PRO A 41 -13.39 7.20 -10.63
CA PRO A 41 -12.76 8.03 -9.60
C PRO A 41 -11.78 7.22 -8.72
N PRO A 42 -10.71 7.85 -8.20
CA PRO A 42 -9.74 7.16 -7.35
C PRO A 42 -10.40 6.71 -6.04
N LEU A 43 -9.90 5.61 -5.47
CA LEU A 43 -10.26 5.25 -4.10
C LEU A 43 -9.64 6.25 -3.11
N PRO A 44 -10.30 6.52 -1.97
CA PRO A 44 -9.70 7.35 -0.93
C PRO A 44 -8.35 6.74 -0.49
N PRO A 45 -7.24 7.51 -0.49
CA PRO A 45 -5.92 6.98 -0.15
C PRO A 45 -5.88 6.27 1.21
N ALA A 46 -6.58 6.81 2.22
CA ALA A 46 -6.74 6.17 3.53
C ALA A 46 -7.32 4.74 3.47
N LYS A 47 -8.26 4.47 2.55
CA LYS A 47 -8.82 3.11 2.37
C LYS A 47 -7.81 2.16 1.73
N VAL A 48 -7.09 2.64 0.72
CA VAL A 48 -6.05 1.84 0.06
C VAL A 48 -4.92 1.54 1.04
N LEU A 49 -4.45 2.54 1.80
CA LEU A 49 -3.44 2.37 2.83
C LEU A 49 -3.85 1.37 3.92
N SER A 50 -5.09 1.46 4.42
CA SER A 50 -5.61 0.51 5.40
C SER A 50 -5.60 -0.93 4.86
N HIS A 51 -5.87 -1.10 3.57
CA HIS A 51 -5.82 -2.40 2.91
C HIS A 51 -4.39 -2.91 2.72
N LEU A 52 -3.49 -2.06 2.21
CA LEU A 52 -2.07 -2.40 2.01
C LEU A 52 -1.41 -2.78 3.34
N ARG A 53 -1.68 -2.02 4.41
CA ARG A 53 -1.21 -2.35 5.77
C ARG A 53 -1.64 -3.74 6.24
N ALA A 54 -2.79 -4.24 5.80
CA ALA A 54 -3.28 -5.55 6.20
C ALA A 54 -2.76 -6.68 5.30
N ALA A 55 -2.64 -6.43 3.99
CA ALA A 55 -2.27 -7.45 3.00
C ALA A 55 -0.76 -7.52 2.76
N VAL A 56 -0.13 -6.38 2.44
CA VAL A 56 1.28 -6.28 2.05
C VAL A 56 1.86 -4.93 2.54
N PRO A 57 2.26 -4.83 3.83
CA PRO A 57 2.68 -3.57 4.45
C PRO A 57 3.81 -2.86 3.70
N SER A 58 4.75 -3.61 3.12
CA SER A 58 5.88 -3.09 2.35
C SER A 58 5.47 -2.27 1.12
N MET A 59 4.22 -2.39 0.65
CA MET A 59 3.71 -1.61 -0.47
C MET A 59 3.07 -0.28 -0.05
N CYS A 60 3.00 0.03 1.26
CA CYS A 60 2.42 1.29 1.75
C CYS A 60 3.24 2.51 1.34
N ALA A 61 4.57 2.47 1.49
CA ALA A 61 5.44 3.57 1.10
C ALA A 61 5.43 3.78 -0.43
N PRO A 62 5.66 2.74 -1.26
CA PRO A 62 5.61 2.88 -2.73
C PRO A 62 4.26 3.41 -3.25
N TYR A 63 3.15 2.99 -2.64
CA TYR A 63 1.83 3.53 -2.98
C TYR A 63 1.73 5.03 -2.69
N LEU A 64 2.13 5.46 -1.49
CA LEU A 64 2.01 6.86 -1.09
C LEU A 64 2.88 7.77 -1.93
N GLU A 65 4.10 7.34 -2.28
CA GLU A 65 4.97 8.09 -3.17
C GLU A 65 4.32 8.33 -4.53
N ALA A 66 3.84 7.25 -5.17
CA ALA A 66 3.20 7.35 -6.47
C ALA A 66 1.86 8.13 -6.40
N ALA A 67 1.10 7.97 -5.32
CA ALA A 67 -0.15 8.71 -5.12
C ALA A 67 0.09 10.21 -4.92
N LEU A 68 1.15 10.59 -4.20
CA LEU A 68 1.56 11.98 -4.02
C LEU A 68 2.07 12.60 -5.32
N GLU A 69 2.92 11.88 -6.06
CA GLU A 69 3.46 12.33 -7.34
C GLU A 69 2.35 12.56 -8.39
N ARG A 70 1.36 11.65 -8.44
CA ARG A 70 0.23 11.72 -9.38
C ARG A 70 -0.91 12.64 -8.92
N GLY A 71 -0.81 13.23 -7.72
CA GLY A 71 -1.85 14.11 -7.15
C GLY A 71 -3.13 13.38 -6.73
N VAL A 72 -3.07 12.06 -6.54
CA VAL A 72 -4.16 11.23 -5.98
C VAL A 72 -4.25 11.43 -4.46
N ALA A 73 -3.10 11.65 -3.81
CA ALA A 73 -3.00 11.97 -2.39
C ALA A 73 -2.57 13.43 -2.20
N SER A 74 -3.07 14.05 -1.13
CA SER A 74 -2.71 15.41 -0.73
C SER A 74 -1.39 15.41 0.05
N PRO A 75 -0.38 16.18 -0.38
CA PRO A 75 0.88 16.35 0.35
C PRO A 75 0.70 16.78 1.80
N VAL A 76 -0.28 17.65 2.06
CA VAL A 76 -0.56 18.19 3.40
C VAL A 76 -1.02 17.09 4.36
N ASP A 77 -1.75 16.10 3.84
CA ASP A 77 -2.34 15.05 4.66
C ASP A 77 -1.42 13.84 4.82
N TYR A 78 -0.59 13.55 3.80
CA TYR A 78 0.12 12.26 3.71
C TYR A 78 1.64 12.32 3.75
N HIS A 79 2.29 13.49 3.70
CA HIS A 79 3.75 13.55 3.87
C HIS A 79 4.21 13.06 5.25
N SER A 80 3.50 13.43 6.32
CA SER A 80 3.82 12.95 7.66
C SER A 80 3.60 11.44 7.78
N GLU A 81 2.58 10.89 7.14
CA GLU A 81 2.30 9.46 7.14
C GLU A 81 3.40 8.68 6.41
N LEU A 82 3.90 9.18 5.27
CA LEU A 82 5.04 8.58 4.56
C LEU A 82 6.32 8.58 5.40
N VAL A 83 6.60 9.68 6.12
CA VAL A 83 7.76 9.75 7.03
C VAL A 83 7.64 8.72 8.16
N LEU A 84 6.44 8.54 8.72
CA LEU A 84 6.22 7.54 9.77
C LEU A 84 6.40 6.10 9.27
N ILE A 85 6.00 5.81 8.02
CA ILE A 85 6.22 4.50 7.40
C ILE A 85 7.73 4.23 7.29
N TYR A 86 8.50 5.18 6.76
CA TYR A 86 9.95 5.03 6.64
C TYR A 86 10.66 4.89 8.00
N LEU A 87 10.21 5.64 9.01
CA LEU A 87 10.73 5.49 10.36
C LEU A 87 10.45 4.10 10.93
N GLN A 88 9.25 3.57 10.70
CA GLN A 88 8.87 2.24 11.17
C GLN A 88 9.71 1.15 10.48
N ASP A 89 9.85 1.23 9.15
CA ASP A 89 10.66 0.28 8.38
C ASP A 89 12.12 0.27 8.88
N ALA A 90 12.72 1.45 9.11
CA ALA A 90 14.09 1.55 9.62
C ALA A 90 14.26 0.95 11.03
N LEU A 91 13.28 1.14 11.92
CA LEU A 91 13.31 0.55 13.26
C LEU A 91 13.18 -0.98 13.22
N GLU A 92 12.32 -1.50 12.34
CA GLU A 92 12.15 -2.95 12.15
C GLU A 92 13.42 -3.61 11.59
N GLU A 93 14.14 -2.92 10.70
CA GLU A 93 15.45 -3.35 10.20
C GLU A 93 16.50 -3.44 11.33
N GLU A 94 16.59 -2.42 12.20
CA GLU A 94 17.53 -2.41 13.35
C GLU A 94 17.25 -3.54 14.35
N ASP A 95 15.97 -3.82 14.62
CA ASP A 95 15.55 -4.91 15.51
C ASP A 95 15.88 -6.29 14.93
N ALA A 96 15.68 -6.48 13.62
CA ALA A 96 16.02 -7.71 12.92
C ALA A 96 17.53 -8.00 12.96
N GLU A 97 18.36 -6.98 12.73
CA GLU A 97 19.82 -7.10 12.83
C GLU A 97 20.30 -7.40 14.25
N SER A 98 19.64 -6.83 15.26
CA SER A 98 19.97 -7.03 16.67
C SER A 98 19.57 -8.44 17.16
N GLY A 99 18.51 -9.02 16.59
CA GLY A 99 18.07 -10.39 16.84
C GLY A 99 19.03 -11.45 16.26
N ASP A 100 19.50 -11.27 15.02
CA ASP A 100 20.41 -12.22 14.35
C ASP A 100 21.76 -12.32 15.07
N ARG A 101 22.29 -11.19 15.58
CA ARG A 101 23.55 -11.18 16.35
C ARG A 101 23.45 -11.94 17.69
N ARG A 102 22.26 -12.10 18.27
CA ARG A 102 22.07 -12.89 19.51
C ARG A 102 21.89 -14.39 19.24
N GLY A 103 21.44 -14.80 18.05
CA GLY A 103 21.17 -16.19 17.70
C GLY A 103 22.40 -17.02 17.31
N ARG A 104 23.50 -16.39 16.88
CA ARG A 104 24.73 -17.07 16.44
C ARG A 104 25.79 -17.30 17.53
N GLY A 105 25.49 -16.96 18.78
CA GLY A 105 26.42 -17.01 19.91
C GLY A 105 26.14 -18.08 20.97
N GLY A 106 25.41 -19.16 20.64
CA GLY A 106 25.03 -20.25 21.55
C GLY A 106 25.61 -21.59 21.15
#